data_AF-A0A7V4AZY8-F1
#
_entry.id   AF-A0A7V4AZY8-F1
#
_cell.length_a   1.000
_cell.length_b   1.000
_cell.length_c   1.000
_cell.angle_alpha   90.00
_cell.angle_beta   90.00
_cell.angle_gamma   90.00
#
_symmetry.space_group_name_H-M   'P 1'
#
loop_
_entity.id
_entity.type
_entity.pdbx_description
1 polymer ?
#
loop_
_entity_poly.entity_id
_entity_poly.type
_entity_poly.pdbx_seq_one_letter_code
_entity_poly.pdbx_strand_id
1 'polypeptide(L)' 'MIVDDSKSVCMVLSGVFRAAGLIVAGTAMDAEQAIRMAGELKPTLVTMDLSMPGMDGAA' A
#
# COMPACT_ATOMS: atom_id res chain seq x y z
N MET A 1 -2.63 -4.88 -0.61
CA MET A 1 -2.03 -3.70 -1.29
C MET A 1 -1.30 -2.90 -0.23
N ILE A 2 -0.14 -2.35 -0.56
CA ILE A 2 0.68 -1.54 0.37
C ILE A 2 0.65 -0.09 -0.11
N VAL A 3 0.47 0.87 0.79
CA VAL A 3 0.51 2.29 0.51
C VAL A 3 1.50 2.96 1.46
N ASP A 4 2.60 3.46 0.93
CA ASP A 4 3.69 4.06 1.71
C ASP A 4 4.54 4.95 0.78
N ASP A 5 4.89 6.16 1.20
CA ASP A 5 5.69 7.11 0.40
C ASP A 5 7.18 6.74 0.33
N SER A 6 7.62 5.76 1.11
CA SER A 6 8.96 5.19 1.09
C SER A 6 9.02 3.89 0.27
N LYS A 7 9.72 3.96 -0.86
CA LYS A 7 9.97 2.78 -1.71
C LYS A 7 10.67 1.65 -0.95
N SER A 8 11.57 2.01 -0.04
CA SER A 8 12.30 1.06 0.80
C SER A 8 11.35 0.29 1.71
N VAL A 9 10.40 0.98 2.35
CA VAL A 9 9.39 0.34 3.21
C VAL A 9 8.47 -0.55 2.39
N CYS A 10 7.98 -0.06 1.23
CA CYS A 10 7.21 -0.87 0.30
C CYS A 10 7.91 -2.18 -0.09
N MET A 11 9.22 -2.13 -0.39
CA MET A 11 10.01 -3.32 -0.72
C MET A 11 10.13 -4.30 0.45
N VAL A 12 10.43 -3.81 1.66
CA VAL A 12 10.55 -4.64 2.86
C VAL A 12 9.22 -5.30 3.20
N LEU A 13 8.13 -4.53 3.28
CA LEU A 13 6.78 -5.04 3.55
C LEU A 13 6.32 -6.05 2.49
N SER A 14 6.63 -5.79 1.22
CA SER A 14 6.33 -6.75 0.15
C SER A 14 7.04 -8.08 0.37
N GLY A 15 8.30 -8.06 0.80
CA GLY A 15 9.05 -9.26 1.16
C GLY A 15 8.43 -10.00 2.34
N VAL A 16 8.08 -9.28 3.42
CA VAL A 16 7.44 -9.85 4.62
C VAL A 16 6.10 -10.51 4.28
N PHE A 17 5.23 -9.83 3.53
CA PHE A 17 3.93 -10.38 3.16
C PHE A 17 4.05 -11.59 2.23
N ARG A 18 4.97 -11.55 1.25
CA ARG A 18 5.23 -12.72 0.40
C ARG A 18 5.76 -13.91 1.20
N ALA A 19 6.66 -13.67 2.15
CA ALA A 19 7.15 -14.72 3.06
C ALA A 19 6.03 -15.29 3.95
N ALA A 20 5.03 -14.49 4.30
CA ALA A 20 3.82 -14.93 5.00
C ALA A 20 2.78 -15.63 4.09
N GLY A 21 3.09 -15.85 2.80
CA GLY A 21 2.19 -16.49 1.83
C GLY A 21 1.11 -15.57 1.25
N LEU A 22 1.20 -14.25 1.47
CA LEU A 22 0.26 -13.27 0.93
C LEU A 22 0.70 -12.80 -0.46
N ILE A 23 -0.29 -12.51 -1.31
CA ILE A 23 -0.07 -11.88 -2.61
C ILE A 23 -0.11 -10.36 -2.45
N VAL A 24 0.98 -9.71 -2.82
CA VAL A 24 1.03 -8.24 -2.89
C VAL A 24 0.43 -7.81 -4.22
N ALA A 25 -0.85 -7.46 -4.22
CA ALA A 25 -1.56 -7.01 -5.41
C ALA A 25 -0.92 -5.77 -6.08
N GLY A 26 -0.33 -4.87 -5.28
CA GLY A 26 0.36 -3.67 -5.75
C GLY A 26 0.88 -2.81 -4.59
N THR A 27 1.74 -1.86 -4.94
CA THR A 27 2.30 -0.83 -4.04
C THR A 27 1.94 0.56 -4.58
N ALA A 28 1.44 1.45 -3.72
CA ALA A 28 1.15 2.84 -4.05
C ALA A 28 2.01 3.77 -3.19
N MET A 29 2.42 4.91 -3.76
CA MET A 29 3.29 5.91 -3.13
C MET A 29 2.53 7.12 -2.59
N ASP A 30 1.23 7.21 -2.89
CA ASP A 30 0.34 8.30 -2.48
C ASP A 30 -1.13 7.82 -2.48
N ALA A 31 -2.02 8.64 -1.92
CA ALA A 31 -3.46 8.35 -1.81
C ALA A 31 -4.14 8.19 -3.17
N GLU A 32 -3.80 9.04 -4.13
CA GLU A 32 -4.49 9.06 -5.42
C GLU A 32 -4.19 7.78 -6.20
N GLN A 33 -2.92 7.36 -6.20
CA GLN A 33 -2.48 6.09 -6.73
C GLN A 33 -3.11 4.92 -5.99
N ALA A 34 -3.20 4.98 -4.66
CA ALA A 34 -3.86 3.94 -3.86
C ALA A 34 -5.33 3.77 -4.25
N ILE A 35 -6.09 4.87 -4.38
CA ILE A 35 -7.51 4.84 -4.72
C ILE A 35 -7.72 4.25 -6.12
N ARG A 36 -6.96 4.70 -7.13
CA ARG A 36 -7.05 4.13 -8.49
C ARG A 36 -6.72 2.65 -8.50
N MET A 37 -5.59 2.27 -7.89
CA MET A 37 -5.13 0.88 -7.86
C MET A 37 -6.09 -0.02 -7.06
N ALA A 38 -6.70 0.46 -5.99
CA ALA A 38 -7.69 -0.30 -5.25
C ALA A 38 -8.92 -0.63 -6.12
N GLY A 39 -9.38 0.34 -6.94
CA GLY A 39 -10.49 0.12 -7.86
C GLY A 39 -10.18 -0.89 -8.97
N GLU A 40 -8.96 -0.86 -9.51
CA GLU A 40 -8.51 -1.74 -10.59
C GLU A 40 -8.15 -3.15 -10.10
N LEU A 41 -7.34 -3.23 -9.04
CA LEU A 41 -6.76 -4.49 -8.55
C LEU A 41 -7.66 -5.20 -7.55
N LYS A 42 -8.67 -4.52 -7.00
CA LYS A 42 -9.63 -5.06 -6.01
C LYS A 42 -8.95 -5.87 -4.91
N PRO A 43 -7.98 -5.29 -4.18
CA PRO A 43 -7.29 -6.00 -3.11
C PRO A 43 -8.26 -6.36 -1.98
N THR A 44 -8.05 -7.50 -1.34
CA THR A 44 -8.83 -7.92 -0.17
C THR A 44 -8.44 -7.18 1.11
N LEU A 45 -7.22 -6.63 1.16
CA LEU A 45 -6.68 -5.86 2.27
C LEU A 45 -5.77 -4.75 1.74
N VAL A 46 -5.86 -3.57 2.33
CA VAL A 46 -4.97 -2.43 2.08
C VAL A 46 -4.27 -2.07 3.38
N THR A 47 -2.95 -1.93 3.34
CA THR A 47 -2.14 -1.39 4.44
C THR A 47 -1.67 0.00 4.02
N MET A 48 -1.77 0.97 4.92
CA MET A 48 -1.51 2.38 4.61
C MET A 48 -0.66 2.98 5.71
N ASP A 49 0.43 3.65 5.32
CA ASP A 49 1.18 4.48 6.26
C ASP A 49 0.34 5.69 6.67
N LEU A 50 0.30 5.96 7.98
CA LEU A 50 -0.42 7.08 8.56
C LEU A 50 0.44 8.34 8.61
N SER A 51 1.75 8.21 8.41
CA SER A 51 2.72 9.30 8.50
C SER A 51 3.02 9.97 7.14
N MET A 52 2.17 9.73 6.13
CA MET A 52 2.33 10.33 4.81
C MET A 52 1.89 11.81 4.81
N PRO A 53 2.77 12.77 4.44
CA PRO A 53 2.40 14.17 4.35
C PRO A 53 1.31 14.38 3.28
N GLY A 54 0.24 15.11 3.63
CA GLY A 54 -0.85 15.43 2.70
C GLY A 54 -1.90 14.32 2.52
N MET A 55 -1.82 13.24 3.31
CA MET A 55 -2.85 12.21 3.39
C MET A 55 -3.49 12.29 4.77
N ASP A 56 -4.65 12.93 4.87
CA ASP A 56 -5.53 12.72 6.02
C ASP A 56 -6.04 11.27 5.93
N GLY A 57 -5.28 10.33 6.49
CA GLY A 57 -5.58 8.88 6.53
C GLY A 57 -6.83 8.52 7.34
N ALA A 58 -7.65 9.51 7.70
CA ALA A 58 -8.90 9.41 8.42
C ALA A 58 -9.92 10.41 7.85
N ALA A 59 -10.67 10.00 6.84
CA ALA A 59 -11.95 10.61 6.49
C ALA A 59 -12.96 9.51 6.13
#